data_AF-M3DSL0-F1
#
_entry.id   AF-M3DSL0-F1
#
_cell.length_a   1.000
_cell.length_b   1.000
_cell.length_c   1.000
_cell.angle_alpha   90.00
_cell.angle_beta   90.00
_cell.angle_gamma   90.00
#
_symmetry.space_group_name_H-M   'P 1'
#
loop_
_entity.id
_entity.type
_entity.pdbx_description
1 polymer ?
#
loop_
_entity_poly.entity_id
_entity_poly.type
_entity_poly.pdbx_seq_one_letter_code
_entity_poly.pdbx_strand_id
1 'polypeptide(L)'
;MDHFADRLRAAPQSRLQRGAAAEALALAREMARRTQLVEEPGTEPREMPDAGMFAAADQITVAGHDYALVLGSDEDVAEAARLVEEARERAGV
;
A
#
# COMPACT_ATOMS: atom_id res chain seq x y z
N MET A 1 6.83 -3.21 -5.13
CA MET A 1 6.66 -2.35 -3.94
C MET A 1 7.76 -1.32 -3.82
N ASP A 2 9.02 -1.76 -3.76
CA ASP A 2 10.19 -0.90 -3.52
C ASP A 2 10.28 0.28 -4.50
N HIS A 3 10.13 0.03 -5.80
CA HIS A 3 10.11 1.10 -6.80
C HIS A 3 8.99 2.14 -6.59
N PHE A 4 7.82 1.74 -6.09
CA PHE A 4 6.75 2.70 -5.81
C PHE A 4 7.09 3.54 -4.58
N ALA A 5 7.53 2.88 -3.49
CA ALA A 5 7.96 3.56 -2.27
C ALA A 5 9.12 4.52 -2.54
N ASP A 6 10.11 4.13 -3.34
CA ASP A 6 11.25 4.98 -3.69
C ASP A 6 10.83 6.20 -4.52
N ARG A 7 9.88 6.04 -5.45
CA ARG A 7 9.32 7.20 -6.18
C ARG A 7 8.54 8.15 -5.29
N LEU A 8 7.85 7.64 -4.26
CA LEU A 8 7.20 8.48 -3.25
C LEU A 8 8.23 9.22 -2.39
N ARG A 9 9.29 8.56 -1.93
CA ARG A 9 10.39 9.19 -1.16
C ARG A 9 11.10 10.28 -1.95
N ALA A 10 11.24 10.10 -3.26
CA ALA A 10 11.85 11.08 -4.16
C ALA A 10 10.87 12.17 -4.64
N ALA A 11 9.57 12.06 -4.36
CA ALA A 11 8.57 12.99 -4.88
C ALA A 11 8.64 14.36 -4.17
N PRO A 12 8.45 15.48 -4.90
CA PRO A 12 8.28 16.79 -4.27
C PRO A 12 7.06 16.80 -3.35
N GLN A 13 7.14 17.53 -2.23
CA GLN A 13 6.04 17.68 -1.28
C GLN A 13 4.72 18.11 -1.95
N SER A 14 4.77 19.02 -2.92
CA SER A 14 3.57 19.47 -3.64
C SER A 14 2.88 18.35 -4.41
N ARG A 15 3.61 17.32 -4.86
CA ARG A 15 3.02 16.13 -5.49
C ARG A 15 2.38 15.22 -4.44
N LEU A 16 3.05 15.00 -3.31
CA LEU A 16 2.51 14.24 -2.17
C LEU A 16 1.18 14.84 -1.67
N GLN A 17 1.13 16.16 -1.53
CA GLN A 17 -0.07 16.90 -1.13
C GLN A 17 -1.19 16.88 -2.18
N ARG A 18 -0.86 16.72 -3.47
CA ARG A 18 -1.86 16.63 -4.56
C ARG A 18 -2.51 15.25 -4.70
N GLY A 19 -2.22 14.32 -3.78
CA GLY A 19 -2.92 13.03 -3.71
C GLY A 19 -2.00 11.82 -3.71
N ALA A 20 -0.73 11.94 -4.09
CA ALA A 20 0.16 10.78 -4.18
C ALA A 20 0.35 10.05 -2.83
N ALA A 21 0.42 10.81 -1.72
CA ALA A 21 0.49 10.21 -0.39
C ALA A 21 -0.83 9.55 0.03
N ALA A 22 -1.98 10.12 -0.35
CA ALA A 22 -3.29 9.57 -0.03
C ALA A 22 -3.55 8.26 -0.78
N GLU A 23 -3.20 8.19 -2.06
CA GLU A 23 -3.29 6.96 -2.87
C GLU A 23 -2.38 5.85 -2.33
N ALA A 24 -1.16 6.21 -1.91
CA ALA A 24 -0.25 5.26 -1.28
C ALA A 24 -0.78 4.73 0.06
N LEU A 25 -1.33 5.60 0.93
CA LEU A 25 -1.95 5.21 2.19
C LEU A 25 -3.19 4.34 1.96
N ALA A 26 -4.02 4.65 0.96
CA ALA A 26 -5.19 3.84 0.61
C ALA A 26 -4.78 2.42 0.22
N LEU A 27 -3.73 2.28 -0.60
CA LEU A 27 -3.19 0.96 -0.94
C LEU A 27 -2.61 0.24 0.28
N ALA A 28 -1.85 0.94 1.14
CA ALA A 28 -1.29 0.36 2.36
C ALA A 28 -2.39 -0.17 3.30
N ARG A 29 -3.49 0.58 3.45
CA ARG A 29 -4.67 0.16 4.22
C ARG A 29 -5.32 -1.08 3.63
N GLU A 30 -5.50 -1.13 2.31
CA GLU A 30 -6.10 -2.28 1.66
C GLU A 30 -5.24 -3.54 1.81
N MET A 31 -3.92 -3.42 1.65
CA MET A 31 -2.98 -4.52 1.89
C MET A 31 -3.05 -5.01 3.33
N ALA A 32 -2.94 -4.10 4.31
CA ALA A 32 -3.02 -4.46 5.72
C ALA A 32 -4.37 -5.08 6.12
N ARG A 33 -5.47 -4.62 5.52
CA ARG A 33 -6.80 -5.22 5.71
C ARG A 33 -6.85 -6.65 5.19
N ARG A 34 -6.33 -6.90 3.97
CA ARG A 34 -6.29 -8.24 3.39
C ARG A 34 -5.39 -9.19 4.17
N THR A 35 -4.22 -8.74 4.62
CA THR A 35 -3.34 -9.53 5.49
C THR A 35 -4.07 -9.96 6.76
N GLN A 36 -4.71 -9.00 7.47
CA GLN A 36 -5.45 -9.30 8.69
C GLN A 36 -6.60 -10.28 8.47
N LEU A 37 -7.31 -10.21 7.34
CA LEU A 37 -8.38 -11.16 7.04
C LEU A 37 -7.88 -12.60 6.84
N VAL A 38 -6.64 -12.77 6.38
CA VAL A 38 -6.01 -14.09 6.24
C VAL A 38 -5.46 -14.58 7.58
N GLU A 39 -4.78 -13.71 8.33
CA GLU A 39 -4.12 -14.09 9.59
C GLU A 39 -5.08 -14.22 10.77
N GLU A 40 -6.12 -13.39 10.83
CA GLU A 40 -7.10 -13.34 11.91
C GLU A 40 -8.55 -13.48 11.38
N PRO A 41 -8.94 -14.63 10.80
CA PRO A 41 -10.27 -14.80 10.23
C PRO A 41 -11.39 -14.59 11.25
N GLY A 42 -12.38 -13.76 10.90
CA GLY A 42 -13.53 -13.45 11.75
C GLY A 42 -13.31 -12.29 12.73
N THR A 43 -12.11 -11.71 12.76
CA THR A 43 -11.81 -10.48 13.51
C THR A 43 -12.06 -9.26 12.63
N GLU A 44 -12.64 -8.20 13.20
CA GLU A 44 -12.77 -6.91 12.50
C GLU A 44 -11.36 -6.33 12.24
N PRO A 45 -10.96 -6.08 10.98
CA PRO A 45 -9.63 -5.59 10.69
C PRO A 45 -9.37 -4.22 11.33
N ARG A 46 -8.17 -4.04 11.89
CA ARG A 46 -7.72 -2.75 12.40
C ARG A 46 -7.36 -1.82 11.24
N GLU A 47 -7.76 -0.56 11.35
CA GLU A 47 -7.41 0.46 10.36
C GLU A 47 -5.99 0.99 10.58
N MET A 48 -5.17 0.98 9.53
CA MET A 48 -3.87 1.65 9.55
C MET A 48 -4.06 3.17 9.64
N PRO A 49 -3.47 3.85 10.64
CA PRO A 49 -3.63 5.29 10.80
C PRO A 49 -2.96 6.07 9.67
N ASP A 50 -3.41 7.30 9.41
CA ASP A 50 -2.64 8.25 8.60
C ASP A 50 -1.48 8.78 9.46
N ALA A 51 -0.24 8.41 9.11
CA ALA A 51 0.96 8.85 9.80
C ALA A 51 1.60 10.10 9.16
N GLY A 52 0.93 10.72 8.20
CA GLY A 52 1.38 11.89 7.45
C GLY A 52 2.03 11.54 6.11
N MET A 53 2.05 12.54 5.21
CA MET A 53 2.38 12.33 3.80
C MET A 53 3.77 11.73 3.52
N PHE A 54 4.74 11.95 4.41
CA PHE A 54 6.09 11.42 4.27
C PHE A 54 6.22 9.98 4.77
N ALA A 55 5.33 9.55 5.67
CA ALA A 55 5.28 8.18 6.18
C ALA A 55 4.59 7.22 5.19
N ALA A 56 3.82 7.75 4.22
CA ALA A 56 3.05 6.93 3.27
C ALA A 56 3.94 5.92 2.50
N ALA A 57 5.19 6.29 2.17
CA ALA A 57 6.14 5.38 1.53
C ALA A 57 6.59 4.23 2.44
N ASP A 58 6.71 4.46 3.74
CA ASP A 58 7.09 3.44 4.70
C ASP A 58 5.90 2.54 5.04
N GLN A 59 4.71 3.13 5.19
CA GLN A 59 3.46 2.41 5.42
C GLN A 59 3.14 1.44 4.28
N ILE A 60 3.28 1.87 3.03
CA ILE A 60 3.07 0.98 1.88
C ILE A 60 4.17 -0.08 1.76
N THR A 61 5.42 0.23 2.14
CA THR A 61 6.51 -0.75 2.16
C THR A 61 6.19 -1.87 3.16
N VAL A 62 5.86 -1.51 4.40
CA VAL A 62 5.53 -2.48 5.47
C VAL A 62 4.30 -3.31 5.08
N ALA A 63 3.20 -2.66 4.73
CA ALA A 63 1.97 -3.37 4.38
C ALA A 63 2.14 -4.29 3.17
N GLY A 64 2.93 -3.88 2.18
CA GLY A 64 3.22 -4.71 1.01
C GLY A 64 4.07 -5.94 1.34
N HIS A 65 5.06 -5.81 2.23
CA HIS A 65 5.83 -6.95 2.72
C HIS A 65 4.94 -7.93 3.49
N ASP A 66 4.11 -7.43 4.40
CA ASP A 66 3.20 -8.28 5.18
C ASP A 66 2.18 -8.97 4.26
N TYR A 67 1.62 -8.25 3.28
CA TYR A 67 0.69 -8.83 2.33
C TYR A 67 1.34 -9.90 1.45
N ALA A 68 2.60 -9.72 1.04
CA ALA A 68 3.32 -10.71 0.25
C ALA A 68 3.51 -12.06 0.97
N LEU A 69 3.56 -12.05 2.32
CA LEU A 69 3.71 -13.27 3.12
C LEU A 69 2.45 -14.15 3.13
N VAL A 70 1.29 -13.56 2.83
CA VAL A 70 -0.01 -14.27 2.89
C VAL A 70 -0.59 -14.63 1.52
N LEU A 71 0.08 -14.28 0.42
CA LEU A 71 -0.34 -14.66 -0.93
C LEU A 71 -0.14 -16.15 -1.14
N GLY A 72 -1.18 -16.87 -1.56
CA GLY A 72 -1.18 -18.33 -1.67
C GLY A 72 -1.07 -18.87 -3.09
N SER A 73 -1.27 -18.02 -4.10
CA SER A 73 -1.35 -18.43 -5.50
C SER A 73 -0.78 -17.40 -6.46
N ASP A 74 -0.48 -17.84 -7.69
CA ASP A 74 -0.07 -16.94 -8.78
C ASP A 74 -1.17 -15.92 -9.13
N GLU A 75 -2.43 -16.27 -8.93
CA GLU A 75 -3.57 -15.37 -9.13
C GLU A 75 -3.57 -14.25 -8.07
N ASP A 76 -3.30 -14.58 -6.81
CA ASP A 76 -3.16 -13.59 -5.72
C ASP A 76 -2.02 -12.62 -6.01
N VAL A 77 -0.88 -13.13 -6.51
CA VAL A 77 0.27 -12.31 -6.92
C VAL A 77 -0.10 -11.39 -8.09
N ALA A 78 -0.80 -11.91 -9.11
CA ALA A 78 -1.22 -11.12 -10.25
C ALA A 78 -2.21 -10.01 -9.84
N GLU A 79 -3.13 -10.30 -8.92
CA GLU A 79 -4.05 -9.31 -8.36
C GLU A 79 -3.32 -8.25 -7.53
N ALA A 80 -2.39 -8.66 -6.65
CA ALA A 80 -1.57 -7.73 -5.88
C ALA A 80 -0.77 -6.79 -6.80
N ALA A 81 -0.20 -7.32 -7.88
CA ALA A 81 0.51 -6.53 -8.87
C ALA A 81 -0.40 -5.51 -9.58
N ARG A 82 -1.63 -5.90 -9.97
CA ARG A 82 -2.61 -4.97 -10.55
C ARG A 82 -2.95 -3.81 -9.61
N LEU A 83 -3.23 -4.10 -8.34
CA LEU A 83 -3.55 -3.07 -7.34
C LEU A 83 -2.41 -2.07 -7.15
N VAL A 84 -1.16 -2.56 -7.17
CA VAL A 84 0.03 -1.70 -7.10
C VAL A 84 0.11 -0.79 -8.32
N GLU A 85 -0.06 -1.31 -9.53
CA GLU A 85 0.01 -0.49 -10.75
C GLU A 85 -1.12 0.55 -10.79
N GLU A 86 -2.36 0.18 -10.46
CA GLU A 86 -3.47 1.13 -10.40
C GLU A 86 -3.21 2.26 -9.39
N ALA A 87 -2.68 1.93 -8.21
CA ALA A 87 -2.34 2.94 -7.21
C ALA A 87 -1.18 3.85 -7.68
N ARG A 88 -0.20 3.30 -8.39
CA ARG A 88 0.90 4.08 -8.98
C ARG A 88 0.39 5.07 -10.02
N GLU A 89 -0.52 4.63 -10.89
CA GLU A 89 -1.15 5.49 -11.89
C GLU A 89 -1.93 6.63 -11.24
N ARG A 90 -2.77 6.34 -10.24
CA ARG A 90 -3.52 7.36 -9.50
C ARG A 90 -2.61 8.31 -8.73
N ALA A 91 -1.51 7.81 -8.16
CA ALA A 91 -0.53 8.63 -7.44
C ALA A 91 0.28 9.55 -8.36
N GLY A 92 0.33 9.29 -9.67
CA GLY A 92 1.05 10.11 -10.65
C GLY A 92 2.56 10.19 -10.35
N VAL A 93 3.11 9.17 -9.70
CA VAL A 93 4.55 9.02 -9.46
C VAL A 93 5.16 8.06 -10.43
#